data_AF-A0A6P0Y659-F1
#
_entry.id   AF-A0A6P0Y659-F1
#
_cell.length_a   1.000
_cell.length_b   1.000
_cell.length_c   1.000
_cell.angle_alpha   90.00
_cell.angle_beta   90.00
_cell.angle_gamma   90.00
#
_symmetry.space_group_name_H-M   'P 1'
#
loop_
_entity.id
_entity.type
_entity.pdbx_description
1 polymer ?
#
loop_
_entity_poly.entity_id
_entity_poly.type
_entity_poly.pdbx_seq_one_letter_code
_entity_poly.pdbx_strand_id
1 'polypeptide(L)' 'SGTHIPIFHPDKIQETKPDYVLILPWNLQEEIMKQMTYIRDWGGQFVVPIPEVKVYP' A
#
# COMPACT_ATOMS: atom_id res chain seq x y z
N SER A 1 -1.63 0.26 24.17
CA SER A 1 -2.60 1.16 23.52
C SER A 1 -2.47 1.00 22.02
N GLY A 2 -3.48 0.46 21.35
CA GLY A 2 -3.46 0.26 19.90
C GLY A 2 -3.57 1.59 19.14
N THR A 3 -3.13 1.62 17.89
CA THR A 3 -3.11 2.81 17.03
C THR A 3 -4.48 3.24 16.50
N HIS A 4 -5.56 2.52 16.86
CA HIS A 4 -6.95 2.77 16.39
C HIS A 4 -7.07 2.89 14.86
N ILE A 5 -6.17 2.25 14.10
CA ILE A 5 -6.22 2.27 12.64
C ILE A 5 -7.44 1.44 12.20
N PRO A 6 -8.40 2.03 11.49
CA PRO A 6 -9.55 1.29 10.98
C PRO A 6 -9.11 0.28 9.92
N ILE A 7 -9.69 -0.92 9.97
CA ILE A 7 -9.44 -1.98 9.00
C ILE A 7 -10.57 -1.95 7.97
N PHE A 8 -10.21 -1.80 6.70
CA PHE A 8 -11.14 -1.79 5.58
C PHE A 8 -10.84 -2.92 4.59
N HIS A 9 -11.81 -3.21 3.72
CA HIS A 9 -11.59 -4.08 2.56
C HIS A 9 -10.70 -3.37 1.51
N PRO A 10 -9.88 -4.10 0.72
CA PRO A 10 -9.01 -3.52 -0.31
C PRO A 10 -9.68 -2.55 -1.29
N ASP A 11 -10.97 -2.72 -1.57
CA ASP A 11 -11.74 -1.83 -2.47
C ASP A 11 -11.71 -0.37 -2.01
N LYS A 12 -11.49 -0.13 -0.71
CA LYS A 12 -11.37 1.22 -0.17
C LYS A 12 -10.23 2.01 -0.79
N ILE A 13 -9.18 1.32 -1.26
CA ILE A 13 -8.04 1.96 -1.95
C ILE A 13 -8.51 2.55 -3.28
N GLN A 14 -9.37 1.87 -4.03
CA GLN A 14 -9.89 2.39 -5.31
C GLN A 14 -10.84 3.57 -5.09
N GLU A 15 -11.64 3.54 -4.02
CA GLU A 15 -12.54 4.64 -3.66
C GLU A 15 -11.77 5.91 -3.25
N THR A 16 -10.73 5.72 -2.44
CA THR A 16 -10.00 6.84 -1.81
C THR A 16 -8.81 7.33 -2.62
N LYS A 17 -8.29 6.51 -3.54
CA LYS A 17 -7.14 6.80 -4.41
C LYS A 17 -5.98 7.47 -3.66
N PRO A 18 -5.39 6.79 -2.67
CA PRO A 18 -4.32 7.37 -1.87
C PRO A 18 -3.07 7.62 -2.72
N ASP A 19 -2.31 8.66 -2.36
CA ASP A 19 -0.99 8.94 -2.95
C ASP A 19 0.03 7.86 -2.56
N TYR A 20 -0.09 7.30 -1.35
CA TYR A 20 0.82 6.28 -0.83
C TYR A 20 0.07 5.11 -0.16
N VAL A 21 0.49 3.89 -0.48
CA VAL A 21 0.05 2.66 0.18
C VAL A 21 1.22 2.03 0.91
N LEU A 22 1.15 2.02 2.25
CA LEU A 22 2.17 1.43 3.12
C LEU A 22 2.01 -0.09 3.20
N ILE A 23 3.03 -0.83 2.77
CA ILE A 23 3.10 -2.28 2.88
C ILE A 23 3.85 -2.63 4.18
N LEU A 24 3.09 -2.98 5.22
CA LEU A 24 3.65 -3.49 6.48
C LEU A 24 4.26 -4.91 6.35
N PRO A 25 3.59 -5.89 5.71
CA PRO A 25 4.19 -7.21 5.48
C PRO A 25 5.15 -7.16 4.28
N TRP A 26 6.35 -6.62 4.50
CA TRP A 26 7.41 -6.49 3.49
C TRP A 26 7.76 -7.80 2.79
N ASN A 27 7.55 -8.95 3.45
CA ASN A 27 7.77 -10.28 2.88
C ASN A 27 6.78 -10.63 1.73
N LEU A 28 5.64 -9.93 1.65
CA LEU A 28 4.61 -10.11 0.61
C LEU A 28 4.56 -8.93 -0.38
N GLN A 29 5.54 -8.02 -0.33
CA GLN A 29 5.50 -6.77 -1.10
C GLN A 29 5.26 -7.00 -2.60
N GLU A 30 5.92 -8.00 -3.19
CA GLU A 30 5.86 -8.24 -4.64
C GLU A 30 4.49 -8.76 -5.07
N GLU A 31 3.92 -9.67 -4.26
CA GLU A 31 2.59 -10.21 -4.49
C GLU A 31 1.53 -9.11 -4.37
N ILE A 32 1.62 -8.27 -3.33
CA ILE A 32 0.68 -7.15 -3.10
C ILE A 32 0.77 -6.15 -4.26
N MET A 33 1.98 -5.72 -4.65
CA MET A 33 2.17 -4.80 -5.78
C MET A 33 1.65 -5.39 -7.10
N LYS A 34 1.77 -6.71 -7.29
CA LYS A 34 1.24 -7.40 -8.48
C LYS A 34 -0.28 -7.50 -8.49
N GLN A 35 -0.91 -7.70 -7.34
CA GLN A 35 -2.38 -7.73 -7.23
C GLN A 35 -2.99 -6.32 -7.32
N MET A 36 -2.25 -5.29 -6.90
CA MET A 36 -2.72 -3.91 -6.83
C MET A 36 -2.10 -2.99 -7.89
N THR A 37 -1.77 -3.51 -9.07
CA THR A 37 -1.11 -2.72 -10.14
C THR A 37 -1.90 -1.48 -10.57
N TYR A 38 -3.23 -1.51 -10.39
CA TYR A 38 -4.14 -0.41 -10.68
C TYR A 38 -3.85 0.87 -9.89
N ILE A 39 -3.09 0.79 -8.79
CA ILE A 39 -2.73 1.97 -7.98
C ILE A 39 -1.94 3.00 -8.80
N ARG A 40 -1.20 2.53 -9.80
CA ARG A 40 -0.44 3.38 -10.74
C ARG A 40 -1.33 4.22 -11.64
N ASP A 41 -2.57 3.80 -11.87
CA ASP A 41 -3.46 4.44 -12.85
C ASP A 41 -3.82 5.87 -12.44
N TRP A 42 -3.76 6.18 -11.14
CA TRP A 42 -3.91 7.54 -10.61
C TRP A 42 -2.62 8.14 -10.06
N GLY A 43 -1.47 7.48 -10.24
CA GLY A 43 -0.18 7.95 -9.74
C GLY A 43 0.11 7.63 -8.27
N GLY A 44 -0.64 6.70 -7.65
CA GLY A 44 -0.34 6.23 -6.30
C GLY A 44 0.96 5.41 -6.27
N GLN A 45 1.61 5.39 -5.12
CA GLN A 45 2.90 4.73 -4.91
C GLN A 45 2.85 3.77 -3.72
N PHE A 46 3.68 2.72 -3.74
CA PHE A 46 3.84 1.81 -2.60
C PHE A 46 5.03 2.22 -1.75
N VAL A 47 4.88 2.11 -0.43
CA VAL A 47 5.96 2.36 0.53
C VAL A 47 6.24 1.09 1.31
N VAL A 48 7.49 0.65 1.34
CA VAL A 48 7.95 -0.46 2.18
C VAL A 48 8.92 0.11 3.21
N PRO A 49 8.61 0.06 4.53
CA PRO A 49 9.37 0.80 5.53
C PRO A 49 10.67 0.12 6.01
N ILE A 50 10.87 -1.18 5.71
CA ILE A 50 12.00 -1.98 6.20
C ILE A 50 12.59 -2.88 5.10
N PRO A 51 13.90 -3.21 5.14
CA PRO A 51 14.91 -2.75 6.11
C PRO A 51 15.31 -1.27 5.93
N GLU A 52 15.10 -0.71 4.74
CA GLU A 52 15.21 0.72 4.44
C GLU A 52 13.92 1.16 3.75
N VAL A 53 13.54 2.42 3.95
CA VAL A 53 12.33 2.97 3.32
C VAL A 53 12.52 3.00 1.81
N LYS A 54 11.69 2.24 1.09
CA LYS A 54 11.66 2.21 -0.38
C LYS A 54 10.29 2.64 -0.86
N VAL A 55 10.29 3.48 -1.91
CA VAL A 55 9.09 3.94 -2.60
C VAL A 55 9.10 3.32 -3.99
N TYR A 56 8.00 2.67 -4.34
CA TYR A 56 7.79 2.04 -5.63
C TYR A 56 6.64 2.74 -6.35
N PRO A 57 6.79 3.04 -7.66
CA PRO A 57 5.63 3.38 -8.46
C PRO A 57 4.71 2.16 -8.55
#